data_AF-A0A836HWV9-F1
#
_entry.id   AF-A0A836HWV9-F1
#
_cell.length_a   1.000
_cell.length_b   1.000
_cell.length_c   1.000
_cell.angle_alpha   90.00
_cell.angle_beta   90.00
_cell.angle_gamma   90.00
#
_symmetry.space_group_name_H-M   'P 1'
#
loop_
_entity.id
_entity.type
_entity.pdbx_description
1 polymer ?
#
loop_
_entity_poly.entity_id
_entity_poly.type
_entity_poly.pdbx_seq_one_letter_code
_entity_poly.pdbx_strand_id
1 'polypeptide(L)'
;MRQGARLRTLLLREKCVRCLSGCGTGSVLGTSTMSGSLLKRLQEDLENENELRTKGMGETLQNCVHRAELSHMESPEADARFLKTLDAKVDDLFTRIPLPQDPMKAALALTDEEVKENAAAELLKEAVREMYLRKLDFKQAEELRLKKAEERLRMQGASQCFKERHESERLCKHETALLVPKPVAVEARPPGCNEDGETLHNNLDALLEDEELREELRGELAAMKAKVARLEELLCDKK
;
A
#
# COMPACT_ATOMS: atom_id res chain seq x y z
N MET A 1 23.44 0.15 -20.90
CA MET A 1 24.09 0.95 -21.97
C MET A 1 23.91 0.14 -23.25
N ARG A 2 23.17 0.55 -24.29
CA ARG A 2 23.34 1.71 -25.19
C ARG A 2 24.77 1.88 -25.69
N GLN A 3 25.02 1.45 -26.92
CA GLN A 3 25.59 2.28 -27.98
C GLN A 3 25.26 1.65 -29.34
N GLY A 4 24.55 2.39 -30.20
CA GLY A 4 24.32 2.02 -31.60
C GLY A 4 25.26 2.81 -32.51
N ALA A 5 25.90 2.14 -33.47
CA ALA A 5 26.78 2.79 -34.43
C ALA A 5 25.97 3.61 -35.45
N ARG A 6 26.46 4.81 -35.76
CA ARG A 6 25.75 5.84 -36.52
C ARG A 6 26.11 5.78 -38.01
N LEU A 7 25.12 6.10 -38.84
CA LEU A 7 25.13 5.98 -40.29
C LEU A 7 26.00 7.00 -41.07
N ARG A 8 26.33 6.56 -42.30
CA ARG A 8 26.48 7.31 -43.57
C ARG A 8 27.83 7.96 -43.95
N THR A 9 28.53 7.21 -44.81
CA THR A 9 28.88 7.54 -46.22
C THR A 9 29.46 8.92 -46.58
N LEU A 10 30.55 8.85 -47.34
CA LEU A 10 31.37 9.97 -47.84
C LEU A 10 30.96 10.45 -49.24
N LEU A 11 31.59 11.58 -49.61
CA LEU A 11 31.81 12.19 -50.93
C LEU A 11 30.66 13.07 -51.47
N LEU A 12 30.86 14.36 -51.78
CA LEU A 12 31.89 15.12 -52.52
C LEU A 12 31.69 15.17 -54.05
N ARG A 13 31.63 16.43 -54.50
CA ARG A 13 32.08 17.00 -55.78
C ARG A 13 31.19 16.78 -57.02
N GLU A 14 30.48 17.80 -57.52
CA GLU A 14 30.88 19.05 -58.23
C GLU A 14 31.12 18.86 -59.75
N LYS A 15 30.57 19.81 -60.55
CA LYS A 15 30.89 20.14 -61.96
C LYS A 15 30.49 19.15 -63.07
N CYS A 16 29.48 19.55 -63.84
CA CYS A 16 29.63 19.59 -65.30
C CYS A 16 28.93 20.84 -65.87
N VAL A 17 29.72 21.87 -66.19
CA VAL A 17 29.23 23.09 -66.86
C VAL A 17 29.16 22.82 -68.36
N ARG A 18 28.00 23.02 -68.99
CA ARG A 18 27.86 23.01 -70.45
C ARG A 18 27.53 24.43 -70.94
N CYS A 19 28.58 25.18 -71.27
CA CYS A 19 28.43 26.49 -71.92
C CYS A 19 28.00 26.29 -73.38
N LEU A 20 26.86 26.85 -73.77
CA LEU A 20 26.46 26.98 -75.17
C LEU A 20 26.93 28.34 -75.71
N SER A 21 28.23 28.45 -76.02
CA SER A 21 28.73 29.55 -76.84
C SER A 21 28.28 29.34 -78.29
N GLY A 22 27.40 30.21 -78.78
CA GLY A 22 26.74 29.99 -80.07
C GLY A 22 27.55 30.46 -81.28
N CYS A 23 26.93 30.32 -82.45
CA CYS A 23 26.96 31.32 -83.51
C CYS A 23 25.69 31.14 -84.36
N GLY A 24 25.02 32.22 -84.73
CA GLY A 24 23.66 32.14 -85.29
C GLY A 24 23.61 32.12 -86.81
N THR A 25 22.46 31.68 -87.33
CA THR A 25 21.87 32.17 -88.58
C THR A 25 20.34 32.25 -88.36
N GLY A 26 19.72 33.34 -88.83
CA GLY A 26 18.40 33.76 -88.34
C GLY A 26 17.21 33.03 -88.95
N SER A 27 16.09 33.03 -88.23
CA SER A 27 14.75 32.78 -88.76
C SER A 27 13.80 33.86 -88.25
N VAL A 28 13.09 34.54 -89.17
CA VAL A 28 12.20 35.67 -88.88
C VAL A 28 10.79 35.20 -88.45
N LEU A 29 10.55 33.88 -88.43
CA LEU A 29 9.27 33.26 -88.07
C LEU A 29 9.44 32.18 -86.99
N GLY A 30 9.76 32.62 -85.77
CA GLY A 30 9.31 32.00 -84.51
C GLY A 30 9.77 30.58 -84.12
N THR A 31 10.29 29.76 -85.03
CA THR A 31 10.74 28.40 -84.74
C THR A 31 12.17 28.17 -85.22
N SER A 32 13.10 28.11 -84.25
CA SER A 32 14.42 27.53 -84.51
C SER A 32 14.25 26.03 -84.67
N THR A 33 14.34 25.54 -85.91
CA THR A 33 14.46 24.10 -86.17
C THR A 33 15.82 23.62 -85.65
N MET A 34 15.82 23.07 -84.43
CA MET A 34 16.94 22.31 -83.89
C MET A 34 17.40 21.29 -84.93
N SER A 35 18.72 21.16 -85.12
CA SER A 35 19.25 20.20 -86.09
C SER A 35 18.80 18.78 -85.72
N GLY A 36 18.35 18.00 -86.72
CA GLY A 36 17.80 16.66 -86.47
C GLY A 36 18.78 15.71 -85.76
N SER A 37 20.09 15.92 -85.93
CA SER A 37 21.13 15.20 -85.19
C SER A 37 21.20 15.55 -83.70
N LEU A 38 20.88 16.79 -83.33
CA LEU A 38 20.83 17.22 -81.93
C LEU A 38 19.54 16.74 -81.27
N LEU A 39 18.40 16.78 -81.97
CA LEU A 39 17.14 16.21 -81.48
C LEU A 39 17.26 14.69 -81.25
N LYS A 40 17.87 13.98 -82.21
CA LYS A 40 18.09 12.53 -82.12
C LYS A 40 19.06 12.15 -81.01
N ARG A 41 20.14 12.92 -80.81
CA ARG A 41 21.06 12.72 -79.67
C ARG A 41 20.38 13.03 -78.32
N LEU A 42 19.51 14.03 -78.23
CA LEU A 42 18.73 14.26 -77.01
C LEU A 42 17.73 13.13 -76.73
N GLN A 43 17.16 12.53 -77.77
CA GLN A 43 16.30 11.36 -77.63
C GLN A 43 17.10 10.13 -77.15
N GLU A 44 18.25 9.84 -77.76
CA GLU A 44 19.16 8.77 -77.33
C GLU A 44 19.69 9.02 -75.89
N ASP A 45 20.02 10.25 -75.53
CA ASP A 45 20.42 10.61 -74.16
C ASP A 45 19.27 10.40 -73.14
N LEU A 46 18.02 10.71 -73.50
CA LEU A 46 16.82 10.50 -72.67
C LEU A 46 16.44 9.03 -72.52
N GLU A 47 16.54 8.23 -73.58
CA GLU A 47 16.31 6.79 -73.55
C GLU A 47 17.36 6.10 -72.66
N ASN A 48 18.64 6.51 -72.77
CA ASN A 48 19.72 6.02 -71.90
C ASN A 48 19.58 6.49 -70.44
N GLU A 49 19.14 7.73 -70.16
CA GLU A 49 18.89 8.17 -68.78
C GLU A 49 17.74 7.38 -68.13
N ASN A 50 16.68 7.07 -68.89
CA ASN A 50 15.56 6.25 -68.40
C ASN A 50 15.98 4.80 -68.12
N GLU A 51 16.82 4.18 -68.95
CA GLU A 51 17.41 2.87 -68.63
C GLU A 51 18.29 2.93 -67.37
N LEU A 52 19.09 3.98 -67.19
CA LEU A 52 19.97 4.13 -66.02
C LEU A 52 19.19 4.41 -64.73
N ARG A 53 18.06 5.13 -64.79
CA ARG A 53 17.17 5.36 -63.64
C ARG A 53 16.37 4.11 -63.25
N THR A 54 16.02 3.24 -64.20
CA THR A 54 15.21 2.04 -63.93
C THR A 54 16.04 0.89 -63.35
N LYS A 55 17.28 0.69 -63.82
CA LYS A 55 18.16 -0.45 -63.46
C LYS A 55 18.75 -0.48 -62.04
N GLY A 56 18.29 0.38 -61.11
CA GLY A 56 18.90 0.51 -59.76
C GLY A 56 17.98 0.44 -58.54
N MET A 57 16.76 0.99 -58.62
CA MET A 57 15.85 1.07 -57.45
C MET A 57 14.39 1.45 -57.80
N GLY A 58 14.10 1.77 -59.07
CA GLY A 58 12.78 2.30 -59.48
C GLY A 58 11.69 1.23 -59.60
N GLU A 59 12.06 0.01 -59.99
CA GLU A 59 11.10 -1.07 -60.32
C GLU A 59 10.28 -1.54 -59.10
N THR A 60 10.87 -1.55 -57.90
CA THR A 60 10.13 -1.81 -56.65
C THR A 60 9.27 -0.62 -56.23
N LEU A 61 9.70 0.62 -56.49
CA LEU A 61 8.94 1.82 -56.13
C LEU A 61 7.71 2.00 -57.05
N GLN A 62 7.85 1.72 -58.35
CA GLN A 62 6.75 1.80 -59.32
C GLN A 62 5.65 0.78 -59.01
N ASN A 63 6.03 -0.42 -58.55
CA ASN A 63 5.09 -1.41 -58.03
C ASN A 63 4.35 -0.92 -56.77
N CYS A 64 5.03 -0.23 -55.85
CA CYS A 64 4.40 0.35 -54.66
C CYS A 64 3.41 1.48 -55.00
N VAL A 65 3.67 2.28 -56.05
CA VAL A 65 2.77 3.37 -56.46
C VAL A 65 1.50 2.84 -57.13
N HIS A 66 1.60 1.86 -58.04
CA HIS A 66 0.40 1.25 -58.66
C HIS A 66 -0.40 0.41 -57.65
N ARG A 67 0.25 -0.17 -56.63
CA ARG A 67 -0.44 -0.88 -55.54
C ARG A 67 -1.01 0.06 -54.46
N ALA A 68 -0.69 1.36 -54.54
CA ALA A 68 -1.28 2.43 -53.75
C ALA A 68 -2.30 3.24 -54.57
N GLU A 69 -2.77 2.71 -55.70
CA GLU A 69 -3.97 3.21 -56.34
C GLU A 69 -5.13 3.15 -55.36
N LEU A 70 -5.69 4.35 -55.12
CA LEU A 70 -6.72 4.66 -54.15
C LEU A 70 -8.03 3.96 -54.52
N SER A 71 -8.17 2.67 -54.17
CA SER A 71 -9.44 1.93 -54.23
C SER A 71 -10.39 2.38 -53.10
N HIS A 72 -10.61 3.69 -52.97
CA HIS A 72 -11.60 4.29 -52.07
C HIS A 72 -13.04 4.21 -52.61
N MET A 73 -13.26 3.31 -53.56
CA MET A 73 -14.56 2.81 -53.99
C MET A 73 -14.43 1.28 -54.09
N GLU A 74 -14.34 0.61 -52.94
CA GLU A 74 -14.84 -0.76 -52.89
C GLU A 74 -16.29 -0.73 -53.41
N SER A 75 -16.61 -1.64 -54.32
CA SER A 75 -17.98 -1.71 -54.88
C SER A 75 -18.98 -1.85 -53.73
N PRO A 76 -20.22 -1.32 -53.82
CA PRO A 76 -21.27 -1.62 -52.84
C PRO A 76 -21.48 -3.12 -52.61
N GLU A 77 -21.12 -3.97 -53.59
CA GLU A 77 -21.10 -5.42 -53.43
C GLU A 77 -19.92 -5.96 -52.59
N ALA A 78 -18.76 -5.30 -52.63
CA ALA A 78 -17.60 -5.63 -51.81
C ALA A 78 -17.85 -5.22 -50.35
N ASP A 79 -18.37 -4.01 -50.12
CA ASP A 79 -18.84 -3.56 -48.81
C ASP A 79 -19.87 -4.52 -48.23
N ALA A 80 -20.87 -4.92 -49.02
CA ALA A 80 -21.89 -5.88 -48.59
C ALA A 80 -21.33 -7.28 -48.28
N ARG A 81 -20.24 -7.72 -48.93
CA ARG A 81 -19.54 -8.98 -48.60
C ARG A 81 -18.69 -8.82 -47.34
N PHE A 82 -18.04 -7.68 -47.16
CA PHE A 82 -17.26 -7.37 -45.97
C PHE A 82 -18.14 -7.28 -44.73
N LEU A 83 -19.25 -6.54 -44.79
CA LEU A 83 -20.24 -6.45 -43.70
C LEU A 83 -20.76 -7.83 -43.30
N LYS A 84 -21.21 -8.67 -44.24
CA LYS A 84 -21.63 -10.05 -43.94
C LYS A 84 -20.53 -10.90 -43.29
N THR A 85 -19.27 -10.67 -43.68
CA THR A 85 -18.12 -11.36 -43.07
C THR A 85 -17.80 -10.82 -41.68
N LEU A 86 -18.13 -9.56 -41.41
CA LEU A 86 -17.95 -8.88 -40.12
C LEU A 86 -19.05 -9.30 -39.14
N ASP A 87 -20.32 -9.28 -39.57
CA ASP A 87 -21.47 -9.80 -38.82
C ASP A 87 -21.24 -11.26 -38.40
N ALA A 88 -20.84 -12.13 -39.33
CA ALA A 88 -20.53 -13.53 -39.03
C ALA A 88 -19.39 -13.71 -38.01
N LYS A 89 -18.41 -12.79 -37.96
CA LYS A 89 -17.34 -12.79 -36.95
C LYS A 89 -17.80 -12.24 -35.61
N VAL A 90 -18.72 -11.28 -35.61
CA VAL A 90 -19.35 -10.71 -34.41
C VAL A 90 -20.22 -11.78 -33.74
N ASP A 91 -21.03 -12.49 -34.53
CA ASP A 91 -21.85 -13.61 -34.06
C ASP A 91 -20.96 -14.78 -33.54
N ASP A 92 -19.87 -15.12 -34.24
CA ASP A 92 -18.88 -16.11 -33.75
C ASP A 92 -18.18 -15.67 -32.46
N LEU A 93 -18.01 -14.36 -32.22
CA LEU A 93 -17.49 -13.84 -30.95
C LEU A 93 -18.51 -13.99 -29.81
N PHE A 94 -19.76 -13.54 -30.03
CA PHE A 94 -20.81 -13.52 -29.01
C PHE A 94 -21.46 -14.89 -28.76
N THR A 95 -21.31 -15.85 -29.67
CA THR A 95 -21.64 -17.26 -29.40
C THR A 95 -20.58 -17.98 -28.57
N ARG A 96 -19.30 -17.55 -28.65
CA ARG A 96 -18.20 -18.09 -27.84
C ARG A 96 -18.06 -17.42 -26.47
N ILE A 97 -18.41 -16.15 -26.35
CA ILE A 97 -18.43 -15.41 -25.09
C ILE A 97 -19.86 -15.40 -24.58
N PRO A 98 -20.26 -16.32 -23.66
CA PRO A 98 -21.61 -16.34 -23.13
C PRO A 98 -21.89 -15.01 -22.42
N LEU A 99 -22.86 -14.25 -22.94
CA LEU A 99 -23.31 -13.03 -22.29
C LEU A 99 -23.84 -13.38 -20.88
N PRO A 100 -23.43 -12.66 -19.83
CA PRO A 100 -23.94 -12.90 -18.48
C PRO A 100 -25.45 -12.67 -18.44
N GLN A 101 -26.18 -13.52 -17.71
CA GLN A 101 -27.64 -13.42 -17.55
C GLN A 101 -28.10 -12.06 -17.00
N ASP A 102 -27.24 -11.40 -16.23
CA ASP A 102 -27.39 -10.01 -15.81
C ASP A 102 -26.06 -9.27 -16.05
N PRO A 103 -25.97 -8.43 -17.10
CA PRO A 103 -24.74 -7.70 -17.42
C PRO A 103 -24.44 -6.58 -16.42
N MET A 104 -25.44 -6.04 -15.73
CA MET A 104 -25.23 -4.98 -14.76
C MET A 104 -24.69 -5.55 -13.44
N LYS A 105 -25.21 -6.70 -13.00
CA LYS A 105 -24.64 -7.45 -11.87
C LYS A 105 -23.21 -7.92 -12.16
N ALA A 106 -22.90 -8.34 -13.39
CA ALA A 106 -21.55 -8.73 -13.77
C ALA A 106 -20.58 -7.53 -13.80
N ALA A 107 -21.01 -6.37 -14.30
CA ALA A 107 -20.21 -5.14 -14.33
C ALA A 107 -19.99 -4.50 -12.94
N LEU A 108 -20.88 -4.78 -11.98
CA LEU A 108 -20.79 -4.31 -10.59
C LEU A 108 -20.27 -5.38 -9.62
N ALA A 109 -19.89 -6.57 -10.11
CA ALA A 109 -19.28 -7.59 -9.29
C ALA A 109 -17.87 -7.15 -8.89
N LEU A 110 -17.57 -7.17 -7.59
CA LEU A 110 -16.22 -6.89 -7.08
C LEU A 110 -15.22 -7.86 -7.71
N THR A 111 -14.13 -7.30 -8.20
CA THR A 111 -12.99 -8.07 -8.72
C THR A 111 -12.23 -8.76 -7.58
N ASP A 112 -11.54 -9.85 -7.87
CA ASP A 112 -10.77 -10.60 -6.87
C ASP A 112 -9.73 -9.72 -6.14
N GLU A 113 -9.20 -8.68 -6.79
CA GLU A 113 -8.26 -7.74 -6.16
C GLU A 113 -8.97 -6.77 -5.20
N GLU A 114 -10.16 -6.26 -5.54
CA GLU A 114 -10.97 -5.44 -4.63
C GLU A 114 -11.45 -6.25 -3.41
N VAL A 115 -11.72 -7.56 -3.59
CA VAL A 115 -12.05 -8.46 -2.47
C VAL A 115 -10.84 -8.64 -1.54
N LYS A 116 -9.63 -8.82 -2.08
CA LYS A 116 -8.40 -8.90 -1.27
C LYS A 116 -8.07 -7.58 -0.57
N GLU A 117 -8.24 -6.45 -1.24
CA GLU A 117 -8.02 -5.12 -0.66
C GLU A 117 -8.99 -4.86 0.50
N ASN A 118 -10.27 -5.18 0.34
CA ASN A 118 -11.26 -5.10 1.42
C ASN A 118 -10.88 -6.01 2.60
N ALA A 119 -10.44 -7.25 2.35
CA ALA A 119 -9.99 -8.15 3.41
C ALA A 119 -8.76 -7.61 4.17
N ALA A 120 -7.79 -7.04 3.46
CA ALA A 120 -6.62 -6.38 4.07
C ALA A 120 -7.02 -5.14 4.89
N ALA A 121 -8.00 -4.37 4.41
CA ALA A 121 -8.53 -3.20 5.12
C ALA A 121 -9.29 -3.58 6.40
N GLU A 122 -10.07 -4.66 6.41
CA GLU A 122 -10.72 -5.16 7.64
C GLU A 122 -9.70 -5.68 8.66
N LEU A 123 -8.69 -6.44 8.24
CA LEU A 123 -7.59 -6.85 9.14
C LEU A 123 -6.89 -5.65 9.79
N LEU A 124 -6.67 -4.57 9.04
CA LEU A 124 -6.10 -3.33 9.60
C LEU A 124 -7.06 -2.65 10.60
N LYS A 125 -8.36 -2.62 10.33
CA LYS A 125 -9.37 -2.08 11.27
C LYS A 125 -9.40 -2.89 12.56
N GLU A 126 -9.32 -4.21 12.49
CA GLU A 126 -9.28 -5.08 13.68
C GLU A 126 -8.00 -4.88 14.49
N ALA A 127 -6.83 -4.85 13.84
CA ALA A 127 -5.55 -4.57 14.52
C ALA A 127 -5.54 -3.20 15.23
N VAL A 128 -6.12 -2.16 14.61
CA VAL A 128 -6.27 -0.83 15.22
C VAL A 128 -7.25 -0.86 16.40
N ARG A 129 -8.37 -1.59 16.31
CA ARG A 129 -9.32 -1.78 17.41
C ARG A 129 -8.65 -2.48 18.61
N GLU A 130 -7.93 -3.57 18.38
CA GLU A 130 -7.21 -4.26 19.45
C GLU A 130 -6.17 -3.37 20.13
N MET A 131 -5.34 -2.65 19.35
CA MET A 131 -4.36 -1.71 19.90
C MET A 131 -5.05 -0.63 20.76
N TYR A 132 -6.21 -0.13 20.32
CA TYR A 132 -6.97 0.87 21.06
C TYR A 132 -7.52 0.32 22.39
N LEU A 133 -8.09 -0.90 22.39
CA LEU A 133 -8.57 -1.57 23.59
C LEU A 133 -7.44 -1.80 24.60
N ARG A 134 -6.31 -2.40 24.17
CA ARG A 134 -5.14 -2.60 25.05
C ARG A 134 -4.61 -1.30 25.67
N LYS A 135 -4.71 -0.17 24.95
CA LYS A 135 -4.35 1.16 25.46
C LYS A 135 -5.38 1.71 26.45
N LEU A 136 -6.65 1.36 26.31
CA LEU A 136 -7.71 1.67 27.28
C LEU A 136 -7.51 0.88 28.58
N ASP A 137 -7.30 -0.43 28.47
CA ASP A 137 -7.10 -1.34 29.60
C ASP A 137 -5.87 -0.91 30.42
N PHE A 138 -4.76 -0.61 29.75
CA PHE A 138 -3.55 -0.09 30.39
C PHE A 138 -3.78 1.22 31.14
N LYS A 139 -4.55 2.16 30.55
CA LYS A 139 -4.91 3.42 31.22
C LYS A 139 -5.76 3.20 32.45
N GLN A 140 -6.76 2.32 32.38
CA GLN A 140 -7.61 1.98 33.52
C GLN A 140 -6.81 1.33 34.64
N ALA A 141 -5.90 0.39 34.32
CA ALA A 141 -5.01 -0.23 35.28
C ALA A 141 -4.09 0.80 35.97
N GLU A 142 -3.52 1.74 35.20
CA GLU A 142 -2.67 2.80 35.75
C GLU A 142 -3.46 3.82 36.60
N GLU A 143 -4.68 4.18 36.19
CA GLU A 143 -5.58 5.02 36.99
C GLU A 143 -5.96 4.35 38.33
N LEU A 144 -6.23 3.04 38.33
CA LEU A 144 -6.48 2.27 39.54
C LEU A 144 -5.23 2.20 40.44
N ARG A 145 -4.05 2.01 39.85
CA ARG A 145 -2.77 2.01 40.57
C ARG A 145 -2.51 3.36 41.24
N LEU A 146 -2.78 4.47 40.54
CA LEU A 146 -2.63 5.83 41.07
C LEU A 146 -3.65 6.13 42.18
N LYS A 147 -4.93 5.77 42.02
CA LYS A 147 -5.96 5.90 43.07
C LYS A 147 -5.57 5.14 44.34
N LYS A 148 -5.14 3.88 44.21
CA LYS A 148 -4.68 3.05 45.35
C LYS A 148 -3.42 3.61 46.01
N ALA A 149 -2.55 4.28 45.26
CA ALA A 149 -1.39 4.99 45.82
C ALA A 149 -1.79 6.27 46.57
N GLU A 150 -2.73 7.04 46.05
CA GLU A 150 -3.28 8.24 46.69
C GLU A 150 -4.00 7.90 48.00
N GLU A 151 -4.85 6.88 48.00
CA GLU A 151 -5.52 6.37 49.21
C GLU A 151 -4.51 5.96 50.29
N ARG A 152 -3.46 5.20 49.92
CA ARG A 152 -2.38 4.83 50.84
C ARG A 152 -1.68 6.06 51.43
N LEU A 153 -1.40 7.09 50.62
CA LEU A 153 -0.77 8.33 51.10
C LEU A 153 -1.68 9.11 52.06
N ARG A 154 -2.98 9.23 51.74
CA ARG A 154 -3.98 9.85 52.63
C ARG A 154 -4.08 9.11 53.97
N MET A 155 -4.11 7.78 53.95
CA MET A 155 -4.17 6.96 55.17
C MET A 155 -2.87 7.02 55.99
N GLN A 156 -1.70 7.13 55.34
CA GLN A 156 -0.42 7.36 56.03
C GLN A 156 -0.38 8.73 56.71
N GLY A 157 -0.83 9.79 56.03
CA GLY A 157 -0.94 11.13 56.62
C GLY A 157 -1.89 11.15 57.82
N ALA A 158 -3.07 10.54 57.70
CA ALA A 158 -4.00 10.38 58.83
C ALA A 158 -3.35 9.61 60.00
N SER A 159 -2.66 8.49 59.72
CA SER A 159 -1.95 7.71 60.74
C SER A 159 -0.86 8.51 61.46
N GLN A 160 -0.13 9.38 60.76
CA GLN A 160 0.85 10.28 61.35
C GLN A 160 0.18 11.29 62.30
N CYS A 161 -0.88 11.98 61.86
CA CYS A 161 -1.63 12.90 62.72
C CYS A 161 -2.24 12.22 63.96
N PHE A 162 -2.69 10.96 63.86
CA PHE A 162 -3.16 10.20 65.03
C PHE A 162 -2.03 9.87 66.01
N LYS A 163 -0.82 9.53 65.52
CA LYS A 163 0.36 9.27 66.36
C LYS A 163 0.80 10.54 67.08
N GLU A 164 0.97 11.65 66.36
CA GLU A 164 1.34 12.96 66.94
C GLU A 164 0.35 13.42 68.01
N ARG A 165 -0.96 13.22 67.78
CA ARG A 165 -2.00 13.53 68.77
C ARG A 165 -1.89 12.65 70.01
N HIS A 166 -1.68 11.35 69.85
CA HIS A 166 -1.53 10.42 70.98
C HIS A 166 -0.24 10.66 71.77
N GLU A 167 0.86 11.03 71.11
CA GLU A 167 2.11 11.45 71.75
C GLU A 167 1.94 12.77 72.52
N SER A 168 1.25 13.76 71.94
CA SER A 168 0.91 15.03 72.59
C SER A 168 0.03 14.81 73.84
N GLU A 169 -0.95 13.91 73.76
CA GLU A 169 -1.81 13.55 74.89
C GLU A 169 -1.03 12.83 76.00
N ARG A 170 -0.06 11.97 75.65
CA ARG A 170 0.87 11.36 76.62
C ARG A 170 1.74 12.40 77.31
N LEU A 171 2.32 13.35 76.57
CA LEU A 171 3.13 14.43 77.15
C LEU A 171 2.29 15.28 78.11
N CYS A 172 1.08 15.69 77.72
CA CYS A 172 0.16 16.43 78.58
C CYS A 172 -0.22 15.66 79.86
N LYS A 173 -0.43 14.33 79.77
CA LYS A 173 -0.65 13.46 80.95
C LYS A 173 0.58 13.37 81.86
N HIS A 174 1.79 13.36 81.32
CA HIS A 174 3.01 13.41 82.12
C HIS A 174 3.19 14.75 82.83
N GLU A 175 2.91 15.87 82.14
CA GLU A 175 2.98 17.21 82.74
C GLU A 175 1.92 17.40 83.84
N THR A 176 0.68 16.97 83.63
CA THR A 176 -0.34 17.00 84.68
C THR A 176 -0.02 16.07 85.85
N ALA A 177 0.55 14.89 85.62
CA ALA A 177 0.98 13.99 86.69
C ALA A 177 2.11 14.57 87.56
N LEU A 178 2.94 15.48 87.03
CA LEU A 178 3.96 16.21 87.79
C LEU A 178 3.38 17.39 88.59
N LEU A 179 2.18 17.86 88.25
CA LEU A 179 1.48 18.97 88.91
C LEU A 179 0.44 18.53 89.94
N VAL A 180 0.12 17.23 90.02
CA VAL A 180 -0.71 16.67 91.11
C VAL A 180 0.13 16.58 92.40
N PRO A 181 -0.22 17.28 93.48
CA PRO A 181 0.50 17.14 94.75
C PRO A 181 0.28 15.74 95.32
N LYS A 182 1.36 14.98 95.49
CA LYS A 182 1.33 13.64 96.13
C LYS A 182 0.79 13.75 97.57
N PRO A 183 -0.32 13.07 97.92
CA PRO A 183 -0.57 12.75 99.31
C PRO A 183 0.46 11.72 99.79
N VAL A 184 0.98 11.91 101.00
CA VAL A 184 1.99 11.02 101.60
C VAL A 184 1.31 9.75 102.11
N ALA A 185 1.63 8.59 101.53
CA ALA A 185 1.38 7.30 102.16
C ALA A 185 2.33 6.18 101.67
N VAL A 186 2.90 5.53 102.68
CA VAL A 186 3.60 4.24 102.81
C VAL A 186 3.43 3.19 101.68
N GLU A 187 4.59 2.68 101.25
CA GLU A 187 4.96 1.31 100.83
C GLU A 187 3.87 0.21 100.72
N ALA A 188 3.75 -0.39 99.53
CA ALA A 188 3.54 -1.83 99.34
C ALA A 188 3.91 -2.29 97.91
N ARG A 189 4.74 -3.32 97.79
CA ARG A 189 4.80 -4.26 96.64
C ARG A 189 3.93 -5.47 97.05
N PRO A 190 3.23 -6.19 96.15
CA PRO A 190 3.90 -7.24 95.36
C PRO A 190 3.27 -7.44 93.94
N PRO A 191 2.99 -8.64 93.35
CA PRO A 191 3.71 -9.04 92.11
C PRO A 191 2.85 -9.59 90.95
N GLY A 192 3.48 -9.90 89.80
CA GLY A 192 3.12 -11.07 88.99
C GLY A 192 2.56 -10.87 87.57
N CYS A 193 3.22 -11.53 86.61
CA CYS A 193 2.67 -12.42 85.56
C CYS A 193 1.78 -11.91 84.40
N ASN A 194 2.19 -12.32 83.18
CA ASN A 194 1.35 -12.70 82.01
C ASN A 194 0.56 -11.53 81.33
N GLU A 195 -0.04 -11.56 80.13
CA GLU A 195 -0.07 -12.36 78.87
C GLU A 195 -0.79 -11.42 77.83
N ASP A 196 -0.57 -11.39 76.51
CA ASP A 196 0.54 -11.84 75.65
C ASP A 196 0.61 -11.02 74.33
N GLY A 197 0.57 -11.63 73.12
CA GLY A 197 0.74 -10.98 71.81
C GLY A 197 -0.49 -10.38 71.11
N GLU A 198 -0.25 -9.35 70.29
CA GLU A 198 -1.24 -8.80 69.34
C GLU A 198 -0.57 -8.06 68.15
N THR A 199 -0.04 -8.80 67.16
CA THR A 199 0.51 -8.22 65.90
C THR A 199 0.36 -9.08 64.64
N LEU A 200 -0.20 -10.30 64.72
CA LEU A 200 -0.15 -11.27 63.61
C LEU A 200 -1.35 -11.24 62.64
N HIS A 201 -2.50 -10.65 63.01
CA HIS A 201 -3.71 -10.75 62.18
C HIS A 201 -3.63 -10.01 60.83
N ASN A 202 -2.99 -8.84 60.78
CA ASN A 202 -3.01 -7.99 59.57
C ASN A 202 -2.15 -8.50 58.39
N ASN A 203 -1.41 -9.60 58.57
CA ASN A 203 -0.53 -10.16 57.53
C ASN A 203 -1.07 -11.46 56.90
N LEU A 204 -2.13 -12.06 57.44
CA LEU A 204 -2.73 -13.29 56.90
C LEU A 204 -3.68 -13.01 55.74
N ASP A 205 -4.58 -12.03 55.90
CA ASP A 205 -5.60 -11.71 54.88
C ASP A 205 -4.95 -11.25 53.56
N ALA A 206 -3.93 -10.39 53.64
CA ALA A 206 -3.18 -9.91 52.47
C ALA A 206 -2.35 -11.00 51.74
N LEU A 207 -2.17 -12.17 52.35
CA LEU A 207 -1.43 -13.30 51.79
C LEU A 207 -2.38 -14.38 51.25
N LEU A 208 -3.61 -14.46 51.79
CA LEU A 208 -4.70 -15.26 51.26
C LEU A 208 -5.26 -14.69 49.94
N GLU A 209 -5.50 -13.37 49.87
CA GLU A 209 -5.96 -12.72 48.63
C GLU A 209 -4.96 -12.91 47.46
N ASP A 210 -3.65 -12.96 47.73
CA ASP A 210 -2.62 -13.10 46.69
C ASP A 210 -2.47 -14.55 46.20
N GLU A 211 -2.89 -15.57 46.96
CA GLU A 211 -2.96 -16.97 46.49
C GLU A 211 -4.28 -17.29 45.78
N GLU A 212 -5.42 -16.75 46.23
CA GLU A 212 -6.71 -16.96 45.55
C GLU A 212 -6.69 -16.37 44.12
N LEU A 213 -6.13 -15.16 43.97
CA LEU A 213 -5.95 -14.50 42.67
C LEU A 213 -4.94 -15.25 41.78
N ARG A 214 -3.95 -15.95 42.35
CA ARG A 214 -3.04 -16.83 41.59
C ARG A 214 -3.73 -18.09 41.08
N GLU A 215 -4.61 -18.72 41.87
CA GLU A 215 -5.37 -19.88 41.42
C GLU A 215 -6.41 -19.52 40.36
N GLU A 216 -7.07 -18.37 40.48
CA GLU A 216 -7.93 -17.84 39.41
C GLU A 216 -7.15 -17.65 38.10
N LEU A 217 -5.98 -17.00 38.16
CA LEU A 217 -5.13 -16.76 37.00
C LEU A 217 -4.55 -18.06 36.39
N ARG A 218 -4.30 -19.10 37.21
CA ARG A 218 -3.96 -20.45 36.73
C ARG A 218 -5.16 -21.12 36.03
N GLY A 219 -6.36 -20.96 36.57
CA GLY A 219 -7.62 -21.46 36.00
C GLY A 219 -7.89 -20.85 34.63
N GLU A 220 -7.79 -19.52 34.50
CA GLU A 220 -7.92 -18.81 33.22
C GLU A 220 -6.87 -19.28 32.19
N LEU A 221 -5.61 -19.43 32.61
CA LEU A 221 -4.52 -19.84 31.74
C LEU A 221 -4.68 -21.31 31.28
N ALA A 222 -5.23 -22.19 32.13
CA ALA A 222 -5.61 -23.55 31.76
C ALA A 222 -6.80 -23.56 30.77
N ALA A 223 -7.84 -22.74 31.01
CA ALA A 223 -8.97 -22.60 30.10
C ALA A 223 -8.55 -22.02 28.73
N MET A 224 -7.60 -21.09 28.70
CA MET A 224 -7.04 -20.53 27.48
C MET A 224 -6.24 -21.58 26.70
N LYS A 225 -5.38 -22.37 27.37
CA LYS A 225 -4.68 -23.52 26.76
C LYS A 225 -5.65 -24.54 26.16
N ALA A 226 -6.74 -24.86 26.85
CA ALA A 226 -7.76 -25.79 26.34
C ALA A 226 -8.49 -25.23 25.10
N LYS A 227 -8.73 -23.92 25.03
CA LYS A 227 -9.29 -23.26 23.82
C LYS A 227 -8.30 -23.30 22.65
N VAL A 228 -7.01 -23.04 22.89
CA VAL A 228 -5.96 -23.13 21.87
C VAL A 228 -5.85 -24.56 21.32
N ALA A 229 -5.78 -25.57 22.18
CA ALA A 229 -5.70 -26.98 21.75
C ALA A 229 -6.89 -27.40 20.86
N ARG A 230 -8.11 -26.94 21.17
CA ARG A 230 -9.30 -27.18 20.31
C ARG A 230 -9.22 -26.46 18.96
N LEU A 231 -8.60 -25.28 18.89
CA LEU A 231 -8.38 -24.58 17.63
C LEU A 231 -7.30 -25.29 16.79
N GLU A 232 -6.26 -25.83 17.44
CA GLU A 232 -5.22 -26.65 16.77
C GLU A 232 -5.82 -27.95 16.20
N GLU A 233 -6.68 -28.65 16.95
CA GLU A 233 -7.43 -29.84 16.49
C GLU A 233 -8.27 -29.51 15.23
N LEU A 234 -9.10 -28.45 15.29
CA LEU A 234 -9.92 -27.97 14.17
C LEU A 234 -9.13 -27.48 12.93
N LEU A 235 -7.82 -27.23 13.08
CA LEU A 235 -6.91 -26.88 11.99
C LEU A 235 -6.14 -28.11 11.45
N CYS A 236 -5.93 -29.12 12.29
CA CYS A 236 -5.37 -30.41 11.89
C CYS A 236 -6.38 -31.26 11.11
N ASP A 237 -7.66 -31.27 11.50
CA ASP A 237 -8.74 -32.04 10.85
C ASP A 237 -9.16 -31.51 9.46
N LYS A 238 -8.52 -30.44 8.97
CA LYS A 238 -8.79 -29.81 7.67
C LYS A 238 -7.68 -30.08 6.63
N LYS A 239 -6.92 -31.16 6.80
CA LYS A 239 -5.91 -31.66 5.86
C LYS A 239 -6.25 -33.07 5.38
#